data_AF-A0A957C5C0-F1
#
_entry.id   AF-A0A957C5C0-F1
#
_cell.length_a   1.000
_cell.length_b   1.000
_cell.length_c   1.000
_cell.angle_alpha   90.00
_cell.angle_beta   90.00
_cell.angle_gamma   90.00
#
_symmetry.space_group_name_H-M   'P 1'
#
loop_
_entity.id
_entity.type
_entity.pdbx_description
1 polymer ?
#
loop_
_entity_poly.entity_id
_entity_poly.type
_entity_poly.pdbx_seq_one_letter_code
_entity_poly.pdbx_strand_id
1 'polypeptide(L)' 'MPATLERIHVSGFKSIRELDLELRPLNVLVGANGSGKSNFIGVFHLLNQILQERLQLYTARVGPESLLHYGRKTTDKIE' A
#
# COMPACT_ATOMS: atom_id res chain seq x y z
N MET A 1 -22.24 -10.78 9.92
CA MET A 1 -22.11 -9.56 9.09
C MET A 1 -20.74 -9.64 8.41
N PRO A 2 -20.62 -9.39 7.10
CA PRO A 2 -19.29 -9.34 6.48
C PRO A 2 -18.48 -8.20 7.11
N ALA A 3 -17.19 -8.44 7.35
CA ALA A 3 -16.30 -7.40 7.84
C ALA A 3 -16.14 -6.33 6.76
N THR A 4 -16.31 -5.07 7.14
CA THR A 4 -16.11 -3.91 6.25
C THR A 4 -14.79 -3.25 6.62
N LEU A 5 -14.01 -2.84 5.62
CA LEU A 5 -12.77 -2.10 5.87
C LEU A 5 -13.11 -0.62 6.12
N GLU A 6 -12.90 -0.17 7.34
CA GLU A 6 -13.31 1.17 7.80
C GLU A 6 -12.16 2.17 7.84
N ARG A 7 -10.91 1.70 7.97
CA ARG A 7 -9.72 2.54 8.03
C ARG A 7 -8.53 1.80 7.46
N ILE A 8 -7.64 2.54 6.81
CA ILE A 8 -6.36 2.04 6.33
C ILE A 8 -5.26 2.98 6.81
N HIS A 9 -4.29 2.42 7.52
CA HIS A 9 -3.05 3.09 7.86
C HIS A 9 -1.93 2.38 7.09
N VAL A 10 -1.08 3.14 6.43
CA VAL A 10 0.09 2.61 5.74
C VAL A 10 1.23 3.61 5.79
N SER A 11 2.42 3.12 6.09
CA SER A 11 3.66 3.91 6.04
C SER A 11 4.74 3.20 5.24
N GLY A 12 5.62 3.99 4.63
CA GLY A 12 6.81 3.45 3.95
C GLY A 12 6.54 2.69 2.64
N PHE A 13 5.39 2.87 1.99
CA PHE A 13 5.02 2.13 0.77
C PHE A 13 5.12 2.98 -0.52
N LYS A 14 6.06 2.64 -1.41
CA LYS A 14 6.24 3.28 -2.73
C LYS A 14 6.27 4.82 -2.65
N SER A 15 5.35 5.54 -3.26
CA SER A 15 5.29 7.00 -3.15
C SER A 15 4.59 7.50 -1.88
N ILE A 16 4.06 6.60 -1.05
CA ILE A 16 3.35 6.92 0.19
C ILE A 16 4.35 6.84 1.34
N ARG A 17 4.70 8.01 1.88
CA ARG A 17 5.50 8.10 3.10
C ARG A 17 4.68 7.64 4.31
N GLU A 18 3.49 8.20 4.46
CA GLU A 18 2.52 7.91 5.52
C GLU A 18 1.12 8.28 5.01
N LEU A 19 0.14 7.45 5.31
CA LEU A 19 -1.26 7.67 5.00
C LEU A 19 -2.11 7.04 6.09
N ASP A 20 -3.07 7.81 6.58
CA ASP A 20 -4.09 7.35 7.50
C ASP A 20 -5.45 7.85 6.99
N LEU A 21 -6.31 6.93 6.57
CA LEU A 21 -7.54 7.25 5.87
C LEU A 21 -8.71 6.43 6.39
N GLU A 22 -9.78 7.11 6.79
CA GLU A 22 -11.09 6.49 6.98
C GLU A 22 -11.74 6.20 5.63
N LEU A 23 -12.23 4.98 5.46
CA LEU A 23 -12.89 4.51 4.26
C LEU A 23 -14.40 4.54 4.45
N ARG A 24 -15.08 5.01 3.41
CA ARG A 24 -16.54 4.96 3.31
C ARG A 24 -16.97 3.90 2.28
N PRO A 25 -18.27 3.58 2.19
CA PRO A 25 -18.77 2.68 1.15
C PRO A 25 -18.42 3.13 -0.29
N LEU A 26 -18.21 4.44 -0.50
CA LEU A 26 -17.70 5.01 -1.74
C LEU A 26 -16.58 6.01 -1.43
N ASN A 27 -15.40 5.81 -2.04
CA ASN A 27 -14.26 6.71 -1.95
C ASN A 27 -13.85 7.12 -3.36
N VAL A 28 -13.67 8.42 -3.60
CA VAL A 28 -13.22 8.95 -4.89
C VAL A 28 -11.82 9.52 -4.73
N LEU A 29 -10.87 9.00 -5.50
CA LEU A 29 -9.48 9.46 -5.47
C LEU A 29 -9.23 10.53 -6.53
N VAL A 30 -8.93 11.75 -6.09
CA VAL A 30 -8.66 12.91 -6.95
C VAL A 30 -7.24 13.42 -6.71
N GLY A 31 -6.53 13.76 -7.79
CA GLY A 31 -5.18 14.32 -7.73
C GLY A 31 -4.46 14.25 -9.07
N ALA A 32 -3.35 14.98 -9.20
CA ALA A 32 -2.54 15.01 -10.41
C ALA A 32 -1.90 13.64 -10.76
N ASN A 33 -1.45 13.46 -12.00
CA ASN A 33 -0.65 12.29 -12.35
C ASN A 33 0.62 12.22 -11.49
N GLY A 34 0.95 11.03 -11.01
CA GLY A 34 2.07 10.85 -10.08
C GLY A 34 1.77 11.16 -8.61
N SER A 35 0.58 11.66 -8.25
CA SER A 35 0.22 12.01 -6.86
C SER A 35 0.05 10.80 -5.91
N GLY A 36 0.38 9.58 -6.34
CA GLY A 36 0.30 8.38 -5.51
C GLY A 36 -1.03 7.62 -5.54
N LYS A 37 -2.03 8.04 -6.33
CA LYS A 37 -3.35 7.35 -6.41
C LYS A 37 -3.24 5.86 -6.73
N SER A 38 -2.47 5.49 -7.77
CA SER A 38 -2.28 4.07 -8.12
C SER A 38 -1.46 3.31 -7.08
N ASN A 39 -0.58 3.99 -6.34
CA ASN A 39 0.15 3.38 -5.24
C ASN A 39 -0.79 3.11 -4.05
N PHE A 40 -1.75 3.99 -3.76
CA PHE A 40 -2.78 3.71 -2.77
C PHE A 40 -3.58 2.44 -3.12
N ILE A 41 -4.03 2.32 -4.37
CA ILE A 41 -4.68 1.08 -4.83
C ILE A 41 -3.74 -0.13 -4.70
N GLY A 42 -2.45 0.05 -4.91
CA GLY A 42 -1.42 -0.97 -4.72
C GLY A 42 -1.30 -1.51 -3.30
N VAL A 43 -1.71 -0.75 -2.27
CA VAL A 43 -1.72 -1.22 -0.87
C VAL A 43 -2.67 -2.39 -0.71
N PHE A 44 -3.87 -2.33 -1.31
CA PHE A 44 -4.83 -3.43 -1.28
C PHE A 44 -4.31 -4.67 -2.01
N HIS A 45 -3.53 -4.48 -3.07
CA HIS A 45 -2.88 -5.60 -3.73
C HIS A 45 -1.86 -6.27 -2.81
N LEU A 46 -1.02 -5.49 -2.11
CA LEU A 46 -0.07 -6.01 -1.12
C LEU A 46 -0.80 -6.76 0.00
N LEU A 47 -1.85 -6.17 0.57
CA LEU A 47 -2.69 -6.81 1.59
C LEU A 47 -3.25 -8.15 1.10
N ASN A 48 -3.76 -8.23 -0.13
CA ASN A 48 -4.24 -9.48 -0.69
C ASN A 48 -3.12 -10.54 -0.83
N GLN A 49 -1.89 -10.15 -1.18
CA GLN A 49 -0.76 -11.09 -1.21
C GLN A 49 -0.40 -11.59 0.20
N ILE A 50 -0.50 -10.73 1.22
CA ILE A 50 -0.27 -11.11 2.63
C ILE A 50 -1.35 -12.10 3.08
N LEU A 51 -2.62 -11.80 2.83
CA LEU A 51 -3.76 -12.66 3.20
C LEU A 51 -3.71 -14.03 2.49
N GLN A 52 -3.10 -14.10 1.31
CA GLN A 52 -2.89 -15.35 0.58
C GLN A 52 -1.58 -16.06 0.93
N GLU A 53 -0.83 -15.58 1.93
CA GLU A 53 0.47 -16.12 2.34
C GLU A 53 1.53 -16.12 1.21
N ARG A 54 1.37 -15.19 0.25
CA ARG A 54 2.21 -15.07 -0.96
C ARG A 54 3.21 -13.92 -0.90
N LEU A 55 3.35 -13.26 0.26
CA LEU A 55 4.20 -12.08 0.40
C LEU A 55 5.65 -12.33 -0.06
N GLN A 56 6.24 -13.46 0.30
CA GLN A 56 7.63 -13.78 -0.09
C GLN A 56 7.78 -13.92 -1.61
N LEU A 57 6.85 -14.63 -2.26
CA LEU A 57 6.82 -14.80 -3.72
C LEU A 57 6.58 -13.47 -4.43
N TYR A 58 5.67 -12.65 -3.90
CA TYR A 58 5.37 -11.34 -4.43
C TYR A 58 6.58 -10.40 -4.34
N THR A 59 7.18 -10.28 -3.16
CA THR A 59 8.36 -9.42 -2.91
C THR A 59 9.56 -9.85 -3.76
N ALA A 60 9.80 -11.15 -3.92
CA ALA A 60 10.85 -11.67 -4.81
C ALA A 60 10.62 -11.29 -6.28
N ARG A 61 9.36 -11.28 -6.75
CA ARG A 61 9.01 -10.96 -8.13
C ARG A 61 9.13 -9.46 -8.45
N VAL A 62 8.65 -8.61 -7.54
CA VAL A 62 8.60 -7.15 -7.76
C VAL A 62 9.89 -6.44 -7.32
N GLY A 63 10.74 -7.12 -6.55
CA GLY A 63 11.93 -6.53 -5.93
C GLY A 63 11.56 -5.81 -4.61
N PRO A 64 12.21 -6.13 -3.48
CA PRO A 64 11.89 -5.53 -2.18
C PRO A 64 12.02 -4.00 -2.15
N GLU A 65 13.05 -3.46 -2.82
CA GLU A 65 13.30 -2.01 -2.90
C GLU A 65 12.16 -1.24 -3.56
N SER A 66 11.45 -1.86 -4.51
CA SER A 66 10.37 -1.19 -5.25
C SER A 66 9.10 -1.00 -4.43
N LEU A 67 8.98 -1.71 -3.30
CA LEU A 67 7.86 -1.59 -2.38
C LEU A 67 8.10 -0.52 -1.32
N LEU A 68 9.36 -0.23 -0.99
CA LEU A 68 9.73 0.71 0.06
C LEU A 68 9.70 2.15 -0.44
N HIS A 69 9.33 3.06 0.45
CA HIS A 69 9.34 4.49 0.16
C HIS A 69 10.77 4.98 -0.06
N TYR A 70 11.09 5.32 -1.32
CA TYR A 70 12.44 5.68 -1.75
C TYR A 70 13.53 4.65 -1.35
N GLY A 71 13.15 3.36 -1.33
CA GLY A 71 14.05 2.24 -1.06
C GLY A 71 14.60 2.17 0.37
N ARG A 72 15.43 1.16 0.62
CA ARG A 72 16.02 0.86 1.94
C ARG A 72 16.94 1.93 2.51
N LYS A 73 17.46 2.83 1.67
CA LYS A 73 18.26 3.97 2.14
C LYS A 73 17.41 5.01 2.89
N THR A 74 16.10 5.00 2.65
CA THR A 74 15.15 5.99 3.19
C THR A 74 14.14 5.36 4.12
N THR A 75 13.80 4.08 3.93
CA THR A 75 12.73 3.40 4.65
C THR A 75 13.10 1.95 4.91
N ASP A 76 13.15 1.56 6.19
CA ASP A 76 13.56 0.22 6.60
C ASP A 76 12.45 -0.82 6.48
N LYS A 77 11.19 -0.39 6.63
CA LYS A 77 10.00 -1.26 6.67
C LYS A 77 8.74 -0.55 6.18
N ILE A 78 7.75 -1.37 5.85
CA ILE A 78 6.35 -0.96 5.59
C ILE A 78 5.56 -1.31 6.84
N GLU A 79 4.71 -0.40 7.31
CA GLU A 79 3.76 -0.61 8.42
C GLU A 79 2.33 -0.35 7.97
#